data_AF-A0A7X6PZP9-F1
#
_entry.id   AF-A0A7X6PZP9-F1
#
_cell.length_a   1.000
_cell.length_b   1.000
_cell.length_c   1.000
_cell.angle_alpha   90.00
_cell.angle_beta   90.00
_cell.angle_gamma   90.00
#
_symmetry.space_group_name_H-M   'P 1'
#
loop_
_entity.id
_entity.type
_entity.pdbx_description
1 polymer ?
#
loop_
_entity_poly.entity_id
_entity_poly.type
_entity_poly.pdbx_seq_one_letter_code
_entity_poly.pdbx_strand_id
1 'polypeptide(L)' 'IYKQAQEIIRDDAPWIFTWTGENLAGLRKEVKGFKQHPAGHHKLDQVSFGG' A
#
# COMPACT_ATOMS: atom_id res chain seq x y z
N ILE A 1 23.17 6.45 0.38
CA ILE A 1 22.85 6.48 -1.07
C ILE A 1 21.42 6.96 -1.31
N TYR A 2 20.36 6.24 -0.91
CA TYR A 2 18.97 6.68 -1.16
C TYR A 2 18.62 8.07 -0.62
N LYS A 3 19.09 8.45 0.57
CA LYS A 3 18.84 9.78 1.14
C LYS A 3 19.40 10.92 0.28
N GLN A 4 20.65 10.80 -0.16
CA GLN A 4 21.30 11.81 -1.01
C GLN A 4 20.62 11.92 -2.37
N ALA A 5 20.17 10.80 -2.94
CA ALA A 5 19.40 10.81 -4.17
C ALA A 5 18.03 11.51 -3.99
N GLN A 6 17.34 11.28 -2.87
CA GLN A 6 16.09 11.96 -2.55
C GLN A 6 16.26 13.47 -2.36
N GLU A 7 17.39 13.91 -1.79
CA GLU A 7 17.73 15.34 -1.64
C GLU A 7 17.93 16.01 -3.00
N ILE A 8 18.70 15.39 -3.91
CA ILE A 8 18.90 15.91 -5.28
C ILE A 8 17.58 15.97 -6.05
N ILE A 9 16.74 14.93 -5.99
CA ILE A 9 15.44 14.91 -6.67
C ILE A 9 14.51 16.02 -6.15
N ARG A 10 14.49 16.26 -4.84
CA ARG A 10 13.70 17.34 -4.23
C ARG A 10 14.15 18.72 -4.73
N ASP A 11 15.46 18.93 -4.83
CA ASP A 11 16.02 20.24 -5.13
C ASP A 11 15.98 20.59 -6.62
N ASP A 12 16.11 19.58 -7.51
CA ASP A 12 16.28 19.81 -8.95
C ASP A 12 15.02 19.55 -9.79
N ALA A 13 14.03 18.79 -9.31
CA ALA A 13 12.83 18.45 -10.08
C ALA A 13 11.65 19.40 -9.77
N PRO A 14 10.82 19.79 -10.76
CA PRO A 14 9.62 20.60 -10.56
C PRO A 14 8.44 19.76 -10.01
N TRP A 15 8.71 18.80 -9.12
CA TRP A 15 7.71 17.87 -8.59
C TRP A 15 7.33 18.25 -7.16
N ILE A 16 6.02 18.44 -6.93
CA ILE A 16 5.46 18.62 -5.60
C ILE A 16 4.86 17.28 -5.16
N PHE A 17 5.45 16.64 -4.16
CA PHE A 17 4.94 15.40 -3.58
C PHE A 17 3.76 15.70 -2.65
N THR A 18 2.54 15.58 -3.17
CA THR A 18 1.32 15.99 -2.45
C THR A 18 0.63 14.87 -1.69
N TRP A 19 0.96 13.61 -1.95
CA TRP A 19 0.20 12.48 -1.43
C TRP A 19 1.05 11.24 -1.17
N THR A 20 0.81 10.63 0.00
CA THR A 20 1.23 9.28 0.34
C THR A 20 -0.01 8.48 0.68
N GLY A 21 -0.30 7.46 -0.11
CA GLY A 21 -1.55 6.72 0.01
C GLY A 21 -1.65 5.82 1.21
N GLU A 22 -2.87 5.69 1.72
CA GLU A 22 -3.24 4.60 2.61
C GLU A 22 -3.76 3.43 1.78
N ASN A 23 -3.36 2.23 2.17
CA ASN A 23 -3.94 1.01 1.62
C ASN A 23 -5.17 0.68 2.47
N LEU A 24 -6.37 0.98 1.98
CA LEU A 24 -7.64 0.71 2.69
C LEU A 24 -8.42 -0.38 1.95
N ALA A 25 -8.84 -1.42 2.66
CA ALA A 25 -9.66 -2.50 2.13
C ALA A 25 -10.84 -2.79 3.07
N GLY A 26 -12.07 -2.65 2.55
CA GLY A 26 -13.28 -2.99 3.28
C GLY A 26 -13.58 -4.49 3.21
N LEU A 27 -13.86 -5.12 4.35
CA LEU A 27 -14.19 -6.55 4.43
C LEU A 27 -15.57 -6.75 5.03
N ARG A 28 -16.30 -7.75 4.53
CA ARG A 28 -17.52 -8.23 5.19
C ARG A 28 -17.15 -9.03 6.44
N LYS A 29 -18.01 -9.04 7.47
CA LYS A 29 -17.73 -9.71 8.76
C LYS A 29 -17.46 -11.21 8.62
N GLU A 30 -18.04 -11.83 7.60
CA GLU A 30 -17.93 -13.25 7.27
C GLU A 30 -16.57 -13.58 6.64
N VAL A 31 -15.84 -12.61 6.08
CA VAL A 31 -14.53 -12.85 5.46
C VAL A 31 -13.48 -13.11 6.53
N LYS A 32 -12.80 -14.25 6.42
CA LYS A 32 -11.71 -14.69 7.30
C LYS A 32 -10.43 -14.89 6.49
N GLY A 33 -9.29 -14.71 7.13
CA GLY A 33 -7.97 -14.98 6.53
C GLY A 33 -7.44 -13.92 5.57
N PHE A 34 -8.20 -12.87 5.25
CA PHE A 34 -7.69 -11.78 4.42
C PHE A 34 -6.56 -11.02 5.10
N LYS A 35 -5.46 -10.82 4.37
CA LYS A 35 -4.32 -10.00 4.78
C LYS A 35 -3.96 -9.03 3.67
N GLN A 36 -3.85 -7.76 4.03
CA GLN A 36 -3.45 -6.72 3.09
C GLN A 36 -1.96 -6.85 2.76
N HIS A 37 -1.63 -6.83 1.46
CA HIS A 37 -0.24 -6.90 1.00
C HIS A 37 0.35 -5.48 0.85
N PRO A 38 1.58 -5.21 1.30
CA PRO A 38 2.20 -3.87 1.19
C PRO A 38 2.28 -3.35 -0.25
N ALA A 39 2.44 -4.25 -1.23
CA ALA A 39 2.45 -3.91 -2.65
C ALA A 39 1.05 -3.70 -3.27
N GLY A 40 -0.03 -3.69 -2.48
CA GLY A 40 -1.40 -3.47 -2.95
C GLY A 40 -2.11 -4.69 -3.53
N HIS A 41 -1.43 -5.82 -3.74
CA HIS A 41 -2.06 -7.05 -4.25
C HIS A 41 -3.04 -7.69 -3.25
N HIS A 42 -4.06 -8.38 -3.78
CA HIS A 42 -4.99 -9.18 -2.99
C HIS A 42 -4.76 -10.66 -3.26
N LYS A 43 -4.21 -11.36 -2.26
CA LYS A 43 -4.03 -12.82 -2.27
C LYS A 43 -5.22 -13.45 -1.55
N LEU A 44 -5.94 -14.33 -2.23
CA LEU A 44 -7.19 -14.92 -1.74
C LEU A 44 -7.08 -16.43 -1.47
N ASP A 45 -5.91 -17.02 -1.68
CA ASP A 45 -5.64 -18.45 -1.51
C ASP A 45 -5.84 -18.94 -0.07
N GLN A 46 -5.71 -18.04 0.91
CA GLN A 46 -5.96 -18.31 2.34
C GLN A 46 -7.24 -17.65 2.86
N VAL A 47 -8.11 -17.15 1.97
CA VAL A 47 -9.34 -16.43 2.33
C VAL A 47 -10.54 -17.36 2.26
N SER A 48 -11.40 -17.29 3.28
CA SER A 48 -12.63 -18.08 3.34
C SER A 48 -13.80 -17.27 3.92
N PHE A 49 -15.01 -17.79 3.74
CA PHE A 49 -16.19 -17.29 4.43
C PHE A 49 -16.44 -18.14 5.68
N GLY A 50 -16.57 -17.49 6.83
CA GLY A 50 -17.03 -18.13 8.06
C GLY A 50 -18.55 -18.28 8.05
N GLY A 51 -19.02 -19.48 8.40
CA GLY A 51 -20.42 -19.74 8.75
C GLY A 51 -20.77 -19.22 10.14
#